data_AF-A0A7C7XQ00-F1
#
_entry.id   AF-A0A7C7XQ00-F1
#
_cell.length_a   1.000
_cell.length_b   1.000
_cell.length_c   1.000
_cell.angle_alpha   90.00
_cell.angle_beta   90.00
_cell.angle_gamma   90.00
#
_symmetry.space_group_name_H-M   'P 1'
#
loop_
_entity.id
_entity.type
_entity.pdbx_description
1 polymer ?
#
loop_
_entity_poly.entity_id
_entity_poly.type
_entity_poly.pdbx_seq_one_letter_code
_entity_poly.pdbx_strand_id
1 'polypeptide(L)'
;MCGRFVAAASAHELAGLFEADIADENLAPNYNVAPSAEVYATFVDGRATDRKDELCIEVFSWGFLPKWTHSKSRQKRLINARAETVDTKVSFADAFASRRCIIPANGFYEWKVLNSPGEKKRKKQPMFISRSDQELLCMAGLWESRLVEGSEKDELSFTILTTEANGFLSNIHHRMPVVLPKSTWNEWLDPQNSDTAGLKQILRPAPSALFEAHRVDPKVGNARHKGPELMAPLAQDSMF
;
A
#
# COMPACT_ATOMS: atom_id res chain seq x y z
N MET A 1 -0.11 4.03 11.33
CA MET A 1 0.65 4.02 10.05
C MET A 1 0.24 2.70 9.45
N CYS A 2 -0.20 2.71 8.19
CA CYS A 2 -0.75 1.52 7.57
C CYS A 2 0.30 0.40 7.56
N GLY A 3 0.08 -0.65 8.33
CA GLY A 3 1.00 -1.79 8.47
C GLY A 3 0.34 -3.12 8.14
N ARG A 4 -0.90 -3.07 7.64
CA ARG A 4 -1.68 -4.23 7.26
C ARG A 4 -2.73 -3.86 6.23
N PHE A 5 -2.89 -4.67 5.18
CA PHE A 5 -3.96 -4.47 4.22
C PHE A 5 -4.43 -5.78 3.60
N VAL A 6 -5.43 -5.69 2.72
CA VAL A 6 -5.99 -6.81 1.96
C VAL A 6 -5.66 -6.62 0.49
N ALA A 7 -5.02 -7.62 -0.10
CA ALA A 7 -4.80 -7.74 -1.54
C ALA A 7 -5.42 -9.05 -1.99
N ALA A 8 -6.73 -9.03 -2.26
CA ALA A 8 -7.51 -10.21 -2.64
C ALA A 8 -8.04 -10.17 -4.08
N ALA A 9 -7.90 -9.03 -4.76
CA ALA A 9 -8.21 -8.92 -6.18
C ALA A 9 -7.36 -9.90 -6.99
N SER A 10 -8.01 -10.63 -7.90
CA SER A 10 -7.38 -11.55 -8.83
C SER A 10 -6.58 -10.83 -9.90
N ALA A 11 -5.65 -11.54 -10.54
CA ALA A 11 -4.94 -11.04 -11.69
C ALA A 11 -5.90 -10.50 -12.77
N HIS A 12 -6.94 -11.26 -13.12
CA HIS A 12 -7.92 -10.86 -14.12
C HIS A 12 -8.63 -9.53 -13.80
N GLU A 13 -9.06 -9.33 -12.55
CA GLU A 13 -9.67 -8.07 -12.12
C GLU A 13 -8.70 -6.89 -12.24
N LEU A 14 -7.43 -7.08 -11.88
CA LEU A 14 -6.41 -6.04 -11.97
C LEU A 14 -6.04 -5.72 -13.42
N ALA A 15 -5.91 -6.73 -14.29
CA ALA A 15 -5.67 -6.54 -15.71
C ALA A 15 -6.78 -5.71 -16.36
N GLY A 16 -8.05 -5.99 -16.02
CA GLY A 16 -9.19 -5.20 -16.49
C GLY A 16 -9.24 -3.78 -15.92
N LEU A 17 -8.86 -3.58 -14.66
CA LEU A 17 -8.89 -2.26 -14.01
C LEU A 17 -7.83 -1.30 -14.58
N PHE A 18 -6.63 -1.82 -14.82
CA PHE A 18 -5.48 -1.03 -15.28
C PHE A 18 -5.24 -1.12 -16.79
N GLU A 19 -5.98 -1.96 -17.50
CA GLU A 19 -5.79 -2.23 -18.94
C GLU A 19 -4.34 -2.62 -19.25
N ALA A 20 -3.80 -3.55 -18.45
CA ALA A 20 -2.38 -3.88 -18.41
C ALA A 20 -2.14 -5.40 -18.32
N ASP A 21 -1.01 -5.85 -18.86
CA ASP A 21 -0.61 -7.25 -18.81
C ASP A 21 -0.06 -7.65 -17.43
N ILE A 22 -0.30 -8.91 -17.07
CA ILE A 22 0.21 -9.53 -15.83
C ILE A 22 1.18 -10.63 -16.20
N ALA A 23 2.41 -10.54 -15.71
CA ALA A 23 3.43 -11.54 -16.01
C ALA A 23 3.28 -12.85 -15.19
N ASP A 24 2.78 -12.75 -13.96
CA ASP A 24 2.58 -13.90 -13.07
C ASP A 24 1.18 -13.84 -12.47
N GLU A 25 0.29 -14.73 -12.91
CA GLU A 25 -1.11 -14.78 -12.46
C GLU A 25 -1.32 -15.69 -11.23
N ASN A 26 -0.26 -16.27 -10.66
CA ASN A 26 -0.36 -17.31 -9.64
C ASN A 26 -0.36 -16.78 -8.19
N LEU A 27 -0.36 -15.46 -7.98
CA LEU A 27 -0.33 -14.92 -6.64
C LEU A 27 -1.70 -15.08 -5.96
N ALA A 28 -1.73 -15.85 -4.88
CA ALA A 28 -2.96 -16.11 -4.15
C ALA A 28 -3.48 -14.86 -3.40
N PRO A 29 -4.81 -14.70 -3.26
CA PRO A 29 -5.42 -13.67 -2.42
C PRO A 29 -4.85 -13.65 -0.99
N ASN A 30 -4.59 -12.46 -0.47
CA ASN A 30 -4.03 -12.27 0.87
C ASN A 30 -4.86 -11.27 1.67
N TYR A 31 -5.64 -11.80 2.62
CA TYR A 31 -6.55 -11.02 3.47
C TYR A 31 -5.87 -10.40 4.69
N ASN A 32 -4.57 -10.59 4.86
CA ASN A 32 -3.79 -10.07 5.97
C ASN A 32 -2.34 -9.84 5.54
N VAL A 33 -2.16 -8.98 4.53
CA VAL A 33 -0.86 -8.57 4.02
C VAL A 33 -0.10 -7.90 5.15
N ALA A 34 1.08 -8.42 5.45
CA ALA A 34 2.00 -7.88 6.43
C ALA A 34 3.31 -7.52 5.72
N PRO A 35 4.20 -6.72 6.33
CA PRO A 35 5.52 -6.47 5.78
C PRO A 35 6.24 -7.75 5.34
N SER A 36 6.97 -7.64 4.23
CA SER A 36 7.63 -8.69 3.46
C SER A 36 6.72 -9.60 2.63
N ALA A 37 5.39 -9.48 2.74
CA ALA A 37 4.48 -10.22 1.87
C ALA A 37 4.52 -9.67 0.43
N GLU A 38 4.27 -10.56 -0.50
CA GLU A 38 4.15 -10.27 -1.92
C GLU A 38 2.71 -9.86 -2.28
N VAL A 39 2.57 -8.85 -3.14
CA VAL A 39 1.31 -8.35 -3.70
C VAL A 39 1.52 -7.93 -5.14
N TYR A 40 0.43 -7.83 -5.90
CA TYR A 40 0.47 -7.14 -7.19
C TYR A 40 0.66 -5.64 -7.01
N ALA A 41 1.50 -5.06 -7.86
CA ALA A 41 1.68 -3.62 -8.00
C ALA A 41 1.64 -3.24 -9.48
N THR A 42 0.99 -2.12 -9.78
CA THR A 42 0.95 -1.55 -11.13
C THR A 42 1.99 -0.45 -11.26
N PHE A 43 2.80 -0.47 -12.31
CA PHE A 43 3.88 0.48 -12.52
C PHE A 43 4.22 0.58 -14.00
N VAL A 44 5.07 1.54 -14.36
CA VAL A 44 5.73 1.60 -15.66
C VAL A 44 7.21 1.27 -15.44
N ASP A 45 7.74 0.27 -16.14
CA ASP A 45 9.17 -0.04 -16.05
C ASP A 45 9.98 0.84 -17.01
N GLY A 46 10.38 2.01 -16.53
CA GLY A 46 11.26 2.93 -17.28
C GLY A 46 12.64 2.34 -17.65
N ARG A 47 13.00 1.14 -17.15
CA ARG A 47 14.25 0.44 -17.50
C ARG A 47 14.10 -0.47 -18.71
N ALA A 48 12.88 -0.91 -19.06
CA ALA A 48 12.62 -1.75 -20.23
C ALA A 48 13.07 -1.01 -21.51
N THR A 49 13.42 -1.71 -22.59
CA THR A 49 13.82 -1.05 -23.85
C THR A 49 12.71 -1.01 -24.89
N ASP A 50 11.77 -1.95 -24.79
CA ASP A 50 10.67 -2.23 -25.70
C ASP A 50 9.31 -1.73 -25.17
N ARG A 51 9.13 -1.70 -23.85
CA ARG A 51 7.85 -1.36 -23.17
C ARG A 51 7.94 -0.18 -22.20
N LYS A 52 8.73 0.83 -22.53
CA LYS A 52 9.07 1.96 -21.63
C LYS A 52 7.89 2.79 -21.13
N ASP A 53 6.79 2.79 -21.88
CA ASP A 53 5.61 3.60 -21.60
C ASP A 53 4.37 2.73 -21.32
N GLU A 54 4.53 1.41 -21.23
CA GLU A 54 3.42 0.49 -20.99
C GLU A 54 3.23 0.25 -19.49
N LEU A 55 1.96 0.19 -19.09
CA LEU A 55 1.57 -0.23 -17.75
C LEU A 55 1.82 -1.73 -17.60
N CYS A 56 2.55 -2.09 -16.55
CA CYS A 56 2.81 -3.46 -16.16
C CYS A 56 2.20 -3.73 -14.79
N ILE A 57 1.76 -4.96 -14.58
CA ILE A 57 1.41 -5.48 -13.26
C ILE A 57 2.34 -6.65 -12.93
N GLU A 58 3.06 -6.52 -11.83
CA GLU A 58 3.99 -7.55 -11.35
C GLU A 58 3.90 -7.77 -9.84
N VAL A 59 4.52 -8.84 -9.37
CA VAL A 59 4.56 -9.23 -7.96
C VAL A 59 5.70 -8.49 -7.25
N PHE A 60 5.37 -7.66 -6.26
CA PHE A 60 6.33 -6.88 -5.48
C PHE A 60 6.28 -7.29 -4.01
N SER A 61 7.44 -7.30 -3.33
CA SER A 61 7.54 -7.53 -1.89
C SER A 61 7.39 -6.23 -1.08
N TRP A 62 6.52 -6.23 -0.06
CA TRP A 62 6.28 -5.04 0.76
C TRP A 62 7.43 -4.78 1.73
N GLY A 63 8.24 -3.78 1.44
CA GLY A 63 9.37 -3.44 2.29
C GLY A 63 10.52 -2.92 1.46
N PHE A 64 10.44 -1.63 1.16
CA PHE A 64 11.37 -0.92 0.31
C PHE A 64 12.79 -0.93 0.86
N LEU A 65 13.72 -1.20 -0.05
CA LEU A 65 15.15 -1.17 0.18
C LEU A 65 15.76 -0.11 -0.74
N PRO A 66 16.27 1.00 -0.19
CA PRO A 66 16.90 2.02 -1.02
C PRO A 66 18.09 1.44 -1.80
N LYS A 67 18.36 1.99 -2.98
CA LYS A 67 19.37 1.49 -3.92
C LYS A 67 20.78 1.26 -3.33
N TRP A 68 21.21 2.06 -2.35
CA TRP A 68 22.53 1.91 -1.70
C TRP A 68 22.58 0.82 -0.62
N THR A 69 21.46 0.17 -0.30
CA THR A 69 21.43 -0.88 0.72
C THR A 69 22.05 -2.18 0.21
N HIS A 70 23.24 -2.53 0.70
CA HIS A 70 23.94 -3.78 0.35
C HIS A 70 23.17 -5.04 0.78
N SER A 71 23.38 -6.16 0.06
CA SER A 71 22.58 -7.40 0.17
C SER A 71 22.73 -8.09 1.52
N LYS A 72 23.89 -7.89 2.17
CA LYS A 72 24.20 -8.43 3.50
C LYS A 72 23.72 -7.55 4.65
N SER A 73 23.11 -6.39 4.37
CA SER A 73 22.70 -5.49 5.44
C SER A 73 21.45 -6.02 6.15
N ARG A 74 21.48 -6.04 7.48
CA ARG A 74 20.30 -6.28 8.33
C ARG A 74 19.37 -5.05 8.41
N GLN A 75 19.44 -4.15 7.43
CA GLN A 75 18.71 -2.89 7.47
C GLN A 75 17.21 -3.16 7.43
N LYS A 76 16.48 -2.44 8.27
CA LYS A 76 15.03 -2.58 8.39
C LYS A 76 14.36 -2.12 7.10
N ARG A 77 13.60 -3.01 6.47
CA ARG A 77 12.75 -2.70 5.30
C ARG A 77 11.79 -1.54 5.59
N LEU A 78 11.68 -0.59 4.66
CA LEU A 78 10.91 0.64 4.82
C LEU A 78 9.49 0.46 4.26
N ILE A 79 8.52 0.21 5.13
CA ILE A 79 7.15 -0.15 4.72
C ILE A 79 6.25 1.05 4.39
N ASN A 80 6.59 2.25 4.89
CA ASN A 80 5.86 3.48 4.60
C ASN A 80 6.82 4.64 4.33
N ALA A 81 6.45 5.51 3.40
CA ALA A 81 7.05 6.82 3.17
C ALA A 81 6.06 7.94 3.53
N ARG A 82 6.54 9.06 4.05
CA ARG A 82 5.69 10.22 4.37
C ARG A 82 5.68 11.18 3.18
N ALA A 83 4.51 11.44 2.62
CA ALA A 83 4.32 12.33 1.47
C ALA A 83 4.94 13.72 1.68
N GLU A 84 4.95 14.21 2.92
CA GLU A 84 5.48 15.53 3.28
C GLU A 84 6.99 15.66 3.02
N THR A 85 7.73 14.55 3.10
CA THR A 85 9.21 14.52 3.05
C THR A 85 9.76 13.58 1.99
N VAL A 86 8.91 13.00 1.15
CA VAL A 86 9.28 11.90 0.24
C VAL A 86 10.29 12.33 -0.84
N ASP A 87 10.21 13.59 -1.26
CA ASP A 87 11.06 14.27 -2.25
C ASP A 87 12.45 14.67 -1.72
N THR A 88 12.62 14.75 -0.40
CA THR A 88 13.86 15.25 0.22
C THR A 88 14.60 14.19 1.01
N LYS A 89 13.90 13.14 1.48
CA LYS A 89 14.55 12.04 2.18
C LYS A 89 15.38 11.23 1.20
N VAL A 90 16.68 11.12 1.50
CA VAL A 90 17.65 10.32 0.73
C VAL A 90 17.04 8.97 0.35
N SER A 91 16.47 8.23 1.33
CA SER A 91 15.79 6.94 1.15
C SER A 91 14.75 6.85 0.03
N PHE A 92 14.09 7.94 -0.35
CA PHE A 92 12.93 7.91 -1.24
C PHE A 92 13.02 8.88 -2.41
N ALA A 93 13.81 9.96 -2.31
CA ALA A 93 13.79 11.05 -3.29
C ALA A 93 14.04 10.59 -4.74
N ASP A 94 15.01 9.70 -4.93
CA ASP A 94 15.34 9.17 -6.26
C ASP A 94 14.21 8.28 -6.83
N ALA A 95 13.61 7.43 -5.98
CA ALA A 95 12.48 6.61 -6.38
C ALA A 95 11.20 7.45 -6.59
N PHE A 96 11.00 8.51 -5.81
CA PHE A 96 9.89 9.44 -5.99
C PHE A 96 9.94 10.15 -7.35
N ALA A 97 11.14 10.44 -7.86
CA ALA A 97 11.31 11.10 -9.14
C ALA A 97 10.99 10.23 -10.37
N SER A 98 11.11 8.90 -10.29
CA SER A 98 10.99 8.04 -11.49
C SER A 98 10.47 6.62 -11.28
N ARG A 99 10.35 6.14 -10.04
CA ARG A 99 9.99 4.76 -9.69
C ARG A 99 8.77 4.75 -8.77
N ARG A 100 7.66 5.17 -9.35
CA ARG A 100 6.34 5.24 -8.72
C ARG A 100 5.50 4.04 -9.16
N CYS A 101 4.65 3.57 -8.26
CA CYS A 101 3.73 2.46 -8.51
C CYS A 101 2.38 2.71 -7.81
N ILE A 102 1.39 1.91 -8.14
CA ILE A 102 0.09 1.85 -7.48
C ILE A 102 -0.06 0.48 -6.83
N ILE A 103 -0.47 0.47 -5.56
CA ILE A 103 -0.75 -0.74 -4.78
C ILE A 103 -2.26 -0.89 -4.65
N PRO A 104 -2.91 -1.76 -5.44
CA PRO A 104 -4.34 -2.06 -5.29
C PRO A 104 -4.59 -2.82 -3.98
N ALA A 105 -5.66 -2.45 -3.27
CA ALA A 105 -6.08 -3.09 -2.04
C ALA A 105 -7.60 -3.04 -1.87
N ASN A 106 -8.21 -4.12 -1.40
CA ASN A 106 -9.64 -4.14 -1.06
C ASN A 106 -9.94 -3.28 0.18
N GLY A 107 -8.92 -3.04 1.01
CA GLY A 107 -9.00 -2.25 2.22
C GLY A 107 -7.74 -2.38 3.05
N PHE A 108 -7.61 -1.59 4.10
CA PHE A 108 -6.50 -1.67 5.05
C PHE A 108 -6.99 -1.78 6.49
N TYR A 109 -6.13 -2.30 7.37
CA TYR A 109 -6.43 -2.36 8.79
C TYR A 109 -5.66 -1.29 9.56
N GLU A 110 -6.33 -0.70 10.53
CA GLU A 110 -5.70 0.24 11.46
C GLU A 110 -6.28 0.07 12.87
N TRP A 111 -5.47 0.32 13.89
CA TRP A 111 -5.83 0.02 15.27
C TRP A 111 -6.29 1.28 16.00
N LYS A 112 -7.61 1.44 16.16
CA LYS A 112 -8.21 2.50 16.96
C LYS A 112 -7.85 2.32 18.42
N VAL A 113 -7.20 3.33 18.99
CA VAL A 113 -6.93 3.38 20.44
C VAL A 113 -8.26 3.60 21.17
N LEU A 114 -8.59 2.70 22.09
CA LEU A 114 -9.77 2.85 22.94
C LEU A 114 -9.40 3.63 24.20
N ASN A 115 -10.37 4.38 24.72
CA ASN A 115 -10.23 4.99 26.04
C ASN A 115 -10.20 3.88 27.08
N SER A 116 -9.11 3.80 27.84
CA SER A 116 -8.93 2.81 28.91
C SER A 116 -8.29 3.48 30.13
N PRO A 117 -9.04 4.35 30.86
CA PRO A 117 -8.52 5.00 32.05
C PRO A 117 -8.07 3.97 33.09
N GLY A 118 -6.89 4.17 33.68
CA GLY A 118 -6.34 3.28 34.72
C GLY A 118 -5.64 2.02 34.21
N GLU A 119 -5.64 1.73 32.90
CA GLU A 119 -4.92 0.57 32.34
C GLU A 119 -3.46 0.92 31.98
N LYS A 120 -2.52 0.05 32.34
CA LYS A 120 -1.09 0.20 32.00
C LYS A 120 -0.81 0.15 30.49
N LYS A 121 -1.67 -0.50 29.70
CA LYS A 121 -1.58 -0.56 28.24
C LYS A 121 -2.90 -0.13 27.64
N ARG A 122 -2.85 0.81 26.70
CA ARG A 122 -4.02 1.23 25.92
C ARG A 122 -4.56 0.07 25.10
N LYS A 123 -5.83 -0.27 25.29
CA LYS A 123 -6.53 -1.23 24.42
C LYS A 123 -6.67 -0.66 23.02
N LYS A 124 -6.65 -1.57 22.04
CA LYS A 124 -6.74 -1.22 20.62
C LYS A 124 -7.77 -2.12 19.94
N GLN A 125 -8.67 -1.52 19.18
CA GLN A 125 -9.62 -2.21 18.32
C GLN A 125 -9.13 -2.14 16.88
N PRO A 126 -8.82 -3.26 16.21
CA PRO A 126 -8.60 -3.24 14.78
C PRO A 126 -9.90 -2.85 14.06
N MET A 127 -9.74 -1.91 13.14
CA MET A 127 -10.76 -1.47 12.21
C MET A 127 -10.33 -1.94 10.82
N PHE A 128 -11.25 -2.44 10.01
CA PHE A 128 -11.06 -2.57 8.58
C PHE A 128 -11.63 -1.32 7.91
N ILE A 129 -10.85 -0.73 7.01
CA ILE A 129 -11.18 0.49 6.27
C ILE A 129 -11.15 0.15 4.78
N SER A 130 -12.26 0.36 4.09
CA SER A 130 -12.46 0.09 2.66
C SER A 130 -13.09 1.30 1.98
N ARG A 131 -13.23 1.24 0.66
CA ARG A 131 -14.04 2.23 -0.05
C ARG A 131 -15.52 1.95 0.18
N SER A 132 -16.30 3.02 0.34
CA SER A 132 -17.76 2.96 0.50
C SER A 132 -18.50 2.45 -0.74
N ASP A 133 -17.89 2.54 -1.92
CA ASP A 133 -18.40 2.00 -3.18
C ASP A 133 -17.91 0.57 -3.50
N GLN A 134 -17.22 -0.08 -2.56
CA GLN A 134 -16.67 -1.44 -2.68
C GLN A 134 -15.61 -1.63 -3.77
N GLU A 135 -15.17 -0.56 -4.43
CA GLU A 135 -14.05 -0.57 -5.36
C GLU A 135 -12.70 -0.75 -4.64
N LEU A 136 -11.63 -0.99 -5.39
CA LEU A 136 -10.28 -1.07 -4.83
C LEU A 136 -9.73 0.31 -4.42
N LEU A 137 -9.06 0.35 -3.27
CA LEU A 137 -8.14 1.43 -2.94
C LEU A 137 -6.88 1.29 -3.80
N CYS A 138 -6.58 2.32 -4.59
CA CYS A 138 -5.35 2.40 -5.36
C CYS A 138 -4.35 3.29 -4.62
N MET A 139 -3.50 2.68 -3.79
CA MET A 139 -2.59 3.42 -2.92
C MET A 139 -1.32 3.83 -3.65
N ALA A 140 -0.87 5.07 -3.46
CA ALA A 140 0.39 5.54 -4.02
C ALA A 140 1.56 4.78 -3.39
N GLY A 141 2.45 4.24 -4.22
CA GLY A 141 3.65 3.54 -3.80
C GLY A 141 4.91 4.05 -4.50
N LEU A 142 6.07 3.77 -3.91
CA LEU A 142 7.36 3.82 -4.60
C LEU A 142 7.94 2.43 -4.67
N TRP A 143 8.74 2.18 -5.70
CA TRP A 143 9.40 0.90 -5.87
C TRP A 143 10.89 1.01 -6.12
N GLU A 144 11.56 -0.10 -5.85
CA GLU A 144 12.96 -0.34 -6.21
C GLU A 144 13.08 -1.76 -6.74
N SER A 145 14.09 -1.93 -7.59
CA SER A 145 14.47 -3.21 -8.12
C SER A 145 15.90 -3.55 -7.76
N ARG A 146 16.12 -4.82 -7.47
CA ARG A 146 17.40 -5.32 -6.98
C ARG A 146 17.74 -6.66 -7.62
N LEU A 147 18.91 -6.72 -8.25
CA LEU A 147 19.47 -8.00 -8.66
C LEU A 147 19.75 -8.87 -7.43
N VAL A 148 19.17 -10.08 -7.43
CA VAL A 148 19.42 -11.12 -6.44
C VAL A 148 20.45 -12.08 -7.01
N GLU A 149 21.52 -12.34 -6.26
CA GLU A 149 22.57 -13.28 -6.67
C GLU A 149 21.98 -14.67 -6.88
N GLY A 150 22.14 -15.22 -8.08
CA GLY A 150 21.59 -16.53 -8.47
C GLY A 150 20.14 -16.49 -8.97
N SER A 151 19.53 -15.32 -9.13
CA SER A 151 18.21 -15.16 -9.77
C SER A 151 18.35 -14.56 -11.17
N GLU A 152 17.54 -15.04 -12.11
CA GLU A 152 17.40 -14.45 -13.45
C GLU A 152 16.51 -13.19 -13.46
N LYS A 153 15.74 -12.98 -12.38
CA LYS A 153 14.85 -11.82 -12.20
C LYS A 153 15.27 -10.98 -11.00
N ASP A 154 15.10 -9.67 -11.11
CA ASP A 154 15.27 -8.76 -9.99
C ASP A 154 14.18 -8.96 -8.93
N GLU A 155 14.50 -8.77 -7.66
CA GLU A 155 13.51 -8.58 -6.59
C GLU A 155 12.92 -7.17 -6.73
N LEU A 156 11.60 -7.09 -6.90
CA LEU A 156 10.86 -5.83 -6.87
C LEU A 156 10.31 -5.61 -5.45
N SER A 157 10.55 -4.42 -4.90
CA SER A 157 10.12 -4.06 -3.55
C SER A 157 9.43 -2.71 -3.53
N PHE A 158 8.48 -2.51 -2.61
CA PHE A 158 7.76 -1.25 -2.51
C PHE A 158 7.59 -0.70 -1.10
N THR A 159 7.22 0.57 -1.05
CA THR A 159 6.72 1.28 0.13
C THR A 159 5.38 1.93 -0.20
N ILE A 160 4.51 2.08 0.79
CA ILE A 160 3.24 2.82 0.63
C ILE A 160 3.46 4.26 1.08
N LEU A 161 3.03 5.24 0.30
CA LEU A 161 3.02 6.63 0.73
C LEU A 161 1.86 6.88 1.70
N THR A 162 2.16 7.61 2.75
CA THR A 162 1.19 8.02 3.77
C THR A 162 1.13 9.53 3.87
N THR A 163 -0.03 10.02 4.27
CA THR A 163 -0.30 11.43 4.55
C THR A 163 -1.03 11.56 5.90
N GLU A 164 -1.32 12.78 6.33
CA GLU A 164 -2.20 13.03 7.48
C GLU A 164 -3.58 12.41 7.27
N ALA A 165 -4.24 12.00 8.35
CA ALA A 165 -5.59 11.47 8.24
C ALA A 165 -6.60 12.60 8.00
N ASN A 166 -7.57 12.35 7.12
CA ASN A 166 -8.74 13.21 6.97
C ASN A 166 -9.65 13.18 8.22
N GLY A 167 -10.73 13.97 8.21
CA GLY A 167 -11.66 14.08 9.34
C GLY A 167 -12.34 12.76 9.76
N PHE A 168 -12.51 11.81 8.84
CA PHE A 168 -13.06 10.48 9.15
C PHE A 168 -12.02 9.59 9.84
N LEU A 169 -10.85 9.43 9.22
CA LEU A 169 -9.81 8.52 9.70
C LEU A 169 -9.07 9.02 10.92
N SER A 170 -9.05 10.33 11.19
CA SER A 170 -8.43 10.89 12.41
C SER A 170 -9.03 10.32 13.70
N ASN A 171 -10.28 9.84 13.66
CA ASN A 171 -10.95 9.14 14.75
C ASN A 171 -10.43 7.71 14.99
N ILE A 172 -9.65 7.15 14.06
CA ILE A 172 -9.04 5.82 14.12
C ILE A 172 -7.52 5.96 14.31
N HIS A 173 -6.86 6.77 13.46
CA HIS A 173 -5.43 6.99 13.48
C HIS A 173 -5.06 8.31 12.78
N HIS A 174 -3.99 8.99 13.22
CA HIS A 174 -3.54 10.29 12.70
C HIS A 174 -2.86 10.25 11.30
N ARG A 175 -2.82 9.10 10.64
CA ARG A 175 -2.19 8.88 9.33
C ARG A 175 -3.05 7.93 8.52
N MET A 176 -3.03 8.10 7.20
CA MET A 176 -3.67 7.22 6.23
C MET A 176 -2.75 6.99 5.02
N PRO A 177 -2.95 5.91 4.24
CA PRO A 177 -2.32 5.81 2.93
C PRO A 177 -2.81 6.93 2.00
N VAL A 178 -1.97 7.35 1.07
CA VAL A 178 -2.41 8.21 -0.04
C VAL A 178 -3.15 7.32 -1.03
N VAL A 179 -4.43 7.63 -1.29
CA VAL A 179 -5.27 6.90 -2.26
C VAL A 179 -5.42 7.80 -3.49
N LEU A 180 -5.00 7.30 -4.65
CA LEU A 180 -4.96 8.06 -5.90
C LEU A 180 -6.29 7.96 -6.65
N PRO A 181 -6.92 9.09 -7.02
CA PRO A 181 -8.02 9.09 -7.97
C PRO A 181 -7.56 8.54 -9.33
N LYS A 182 -8.45 7.83 -10.04
CA LYS A 182 -8.13 7.26 -11.38
C LYS A 182 -7.61 8.31 -12.36
N SER A 183 -8.11 9.54 -12.27
CA SER A 183 -7.68 10.67 -13.11
C SER A 183 -6.21 11.07 -12.97
N THR A 184 -5.53 10.67 -11.89
CA THR A 184 -4.13 11.04 -11.63
C THR A 184 -3.16 9.89 -11.88
N TRP A 185 -3.63 8.71 -12.31
CA TRP A 185 -2.79 7.53 -12.45
C TRP A 185 -1.72 7.70 -13.51
N ASN A 186 -2.07 8.24 -14.69
CA ASN A 186 -1.11 8.44 -15.78
C ASN A 186 0.02 9.40 -15.36
N GLU A 187 -0.33 10.54 -14.77
CA GLU A 187 0.65 11.50 -14.26
C GLU A 187 1.53 10.91 -13.14
N TRP A 188 0.92 10.12 -12.25
CA TRP A 188 1.63 9.44 -11.16
C TRP A 188 2.57 8.35 -11.66
N LEU A 189 2.21 7.60 -12.70
CA LEU A 189 2.97 6.45 -13.17
C LEU A 189 3.99 6.79 -14.25
N ASP A 190 3.89 7.95 -14.90
CA ASP A 190 4.81 8.40 -15.95
C ASP A 190 6.24 8.59 -15.40
N PRO A 191 7.21 7.72 -15.72
CA PRO A 191 8.57 7.82 -15.19
C PRO A 191 9.33 9.05 -15.72
N GLN A 192 8.84 9.70 -16.78
CA GLN A 192 9.43 10.90 -17.38
C GLN A 192 8.94 12.18 -16.70
N ASN A 193 7.83 12.12 -15.94
CA ASN A 193 7.38 13.21 -15.11
C ASN A 193 8.34 13.43 -13.93
N SER A 194 9.25 14.39 -14.10
CA SER A 194 10.23 14.81 -13.10
C SER A 194 9.79 16.02 -12.27
N ASP A 195 8.55 16.52 -12.46
CA ASP A 195 7.97 17.57 -11.62
C ASP A 195 7.56 17.02 -10.25
N THR A 196 8.56 16.79 -9.41
CA THR A 196 8.37 16.32 -8.03
C THR A 196 7.51 17.27 -7.19
N ALA A 197 7.48 18.56 -7.51
CA ALA A 197 6.64 19.53 -6.82
C ALA A 197 5.17 19.32 -7.19
N GLY A 198 4.86 19.18 -8.48
CA GLY A 198 3.53 18.83 -9.00
C GLY A 198 3.05 17.48 -8.47
N LEU A 199 3.89 16.44 -8.55
CA LEU A 199 3.59 15.11 -8.00
C LEU A 199 3.24 15.15 -6.52
N LYS A 200 3.91 15.98 -5.71
CA LYS A 200 3.55 16.16 -4.28
C LYS A 200 2.19 16.79 -4.08
N GLN A 201 1.69 17.57 -5.03
CA GLN A 201 0.35 18.16 -4.91
C GLN A 201 -0.76 17.13 -5.03
N ILE A 202 -0.51 15.99 -5.70
CA ILE A 202 -1.42 14.85 -5.82
C ILE A 202 -1.49 14.04 -4.51
N LEU A 203 -0.44 14.08 -3.69
CA LEU A 203 -0.31 13.29 -2.46
C LEU A 203 -1.10 13.87 -1.26
N ARG A 204 -2.41 13.99 -1.41
CA ARG A 204 -3.31 14.56 -0.40
C ARG A 204 -4.16 13.50 0.31
N PRO A 205 -4.67 13.80 1.51
CA PRO A 205 -5.68 12.95 2.14
C PRO A 205 -6.91 12.85 1.22
N ALA A 206 -7.33 11.63 0.91
CA ALA A 206 -8.55 11.43 0.11
C ALA A 206 -9.79 11.91 0.88
N PRO A 207 -10.90 12.25 0.20
CA PRO A 207 -12.11 12.74 0.85
C PRO A 207 -12.68 11.77 1.88
N SER A 208 -13.25 12.27 2.97
CA SER A 208 -13.83 11.42 4.02
C SER A 208 -14.95 10.50 3.52
N ALA A 209 -15.76 10.97 2.56
CA ALA A 209 -16.86 10.19 1.98
C ALA A 209 -16.40 8.96 1.17
N LEU A 210 -15.11 8.90 0.80
CA LEU A 210 -14.55 7.74 0.11
C LEU A 210 -14.52 6.50 0.99
N PHE A 211 -14.45 6.68 2.32
CA PHE A 211 -14.16 5.59 3.24
C PHE A 211 -15.39 5.18 4.04
N GLU A 212 -15.45 3.88 4.29
CA GLU A 212 -16.22 3.29 5.36
C GLU A 212 -15.28 2.49 6.29
N ALA A 213 -15.74 2.19 7.49
CA ALA A 213 -14.96 1.38 8.43
C ALA A 213 -15.84 0.63 9.41
N HIS A 214 -15.44 -0.59 9.75
CA HIS A 214 -16.07 -1.41 10.79
C HIS A 214 -15.03 -2.12 11.65
N ARG A 215 -15.47 -2.57 12.83
CA ARG A 215 -14.63 -3.34 13.77
C ARG A 215 -14.43 -4.75 13.23
N VAL A 216 -13.22 -5.30 13.35
CA VAL A 216 -12.90 -6.68 12.98
C VAL A 216 -12.24 -7.47 14.12
N ASP A 217 -12.18 -8.79 14.00
CA ASP A 217 -11.62 -9.67 15.03
C ASP A 217 -10.14 -9.33 15.34
N PRO A 218 -9.75 -9.17 16.63
CA PRO A 218 -8.36 -8.99 17.05
C PRO A 218 -7.34 -10.00 16.50
N LYS A 219 -7.78 -11.20 16.08
CA LYS A 219 -6.96 -12.21 15.38
C LYS A 219 -6.23 -11.64 14.18
N VAL A 220 -6.78 -10.63 13.50
CA VAL A 220 -6.09 -9.95 12.40
C VAL A 220 -4.70 -9.50 12.86
N GLY A 221 -4.51 -9.12 14.13
CA GLY A 221 -3.24 -8.78 14.76
C GLY A 221 -2.09 -9.75 14.51
N ASN A 222 -2.36 -11.04 14.35
CA ASN A 222 -1.36 -12.07 14.06
C ASN A 222 -1.37 -12.41 12.55
N ALA A 223 -0.25 -12.11 11.88
CA ALA A 223 -0.09 -12.27 10.43
C ALA A 223 -0.19 -13.72 9.92
N ARG A 224 -0.22 -14.71 10.81
CA ARG A 224 -0.46 -16.13 10.46
C ARG A 224 -1.92 -16.42 10.12
N HIS A 225 -2.87 -15.59 10.54
CA HIS A 225 -4.25 -15.70 10.10
C HIS A 225 -4.38 -15.05 8.73
N LYS A 226 -4.94 -15.77 7.76
CA LYS A 226 -4.95 -15.39 6.33
C LYS A 226 -6.32 -15.45 5.67
N GLY A 227 -7.37 -15.87 6.36
CA GLY A 227 -8.66 -16.11 5.75
C GLY A 227 -9.52 -14.84 5.54
N PRO A 228 -10.50 -14.90 4.62
CA PRO A 228 -11.39 -13.78 4.31
C PRO A 228 -12.25 -13.33 5.50
N GLU A 229 -12.47 -14.20 6.49
CA GLU A 229 -13.20 -13.89 7.72
C GLU A 229 -12.57 -12.74 8.54
N LEU A 230 -11.29 -12.42 8.29
CA LEU A 230 -10.61 -11.30 8.94
C LEU A 230 -11.16 -9.93 8.56
N MET A 231 -11.83 -9.83 7.42
CA MET A 231 -12.52 -8.61 6.99
C MET A 231 -13.94 -8.52 7.53
N ALA A 232 -14.49 -9.61 8.05
CA ALA A 232 -15.88 -9.64 8.48
C ALA A 232 -16.09 -8.67 9.65
N PRO A 233 -17.19 -7.90 9.65
CA PRO A 233 -17.60 -7.14 10.82
C PRO A 233 -17.66 -8.05 12.03
N LEU A 234 -17.04 -7.63 13.13
CA LEU A 234 -17.36 -8.20 14.43
C LEU A 234 -18.87 -8.10 14.62
N ALA A 235 -19.51 -9.24 14.92
CA ALA A 235 -20.90 -9.23 15.35
C ALA A 235 -21.03 -8.12 16.41
N GLN A 236 -22.01 -7.23 16.24
CA GLN A 236 -22.31 -6.27 17.29
C GLN A 236 -22.53 -7.11 18.56
N ASP A 237 -21.79 -6.81 19.63
CA ASP A 237 -22.17 -7.32 20.94
C ASP A 237 -23.63 -6.90 21.10
N SER A 238 -24.55 -7.87 21.04
CA SER A 238 -25.93 -7.72 21.45
C SER A 238 -25.91 -7.42 22.95
N MET A 239 -25.56 -6.19 23.29
CA MET A 239 -25.75 -5.59 24.59
C MET A 239 -26.69 -4.41 24.41
N PHE A 240 -27.94 -4.75 24.08
CA PHE A 240 -29.14 -4.15 24.62
C PHE A 240 -30.20 -5.26 24.77
#